data_AF-A0A3M1QX13-F1
#
_entry.id   AF-A0A3M1QX13-F1
#
_cell.length_a   1.000
_cell.length_b   1.000
_cell.length_c   1.000
_cell.angle_alpha   90.00
_cell.angle_beta   90.00
_cell.angle_gamma   90.00
#
_symmetry.space_group_name_H-M   'P 1'
#
loop_
_entity.id
_entity.type
_entity.pdbx_description
1 polymer ?
#
loop_
_entity_poly.entity_id
_entity_poly.type
_entity_poly.pdbx_seq_one_letter_code
_entity_poly.pdbx_strand_id
1 'polypeptide(L)'
;MLRIDALKAIYAQLEQCIVVTIMGAVAAELQSLGHRPGFFYLEHAMGLASSLGLGIALSRPELKVVVLDGDGSILMNLGSLTTLAQYAPPNLIHIVFDN
;
A
#
# COMPACT_ATOMS: atom_id res chain seq x y z
N MET A 1 -18.20 -8.59 -2.54
CA MET A 1 -17.71 -7.20 -2.69
C MET A 1 -16.50 -7.28 -3.59
N LEU A 2 -16.43 -6.48 -4.64
CA LEU A 2 -15.23 -6.43 -5.48
C LEU A 2 -14.17 -5.56 -4.81
N ARG A 3 -12.87 -5.75 -5.12
CA ARG A 3 -11.79 -4.90 -4.61
C ARG A 3 -12.05 -3.41 -4.86
N ILE A 4 -12.54 -3.07 -6.06
CA ILE A 4 -12.87 -1.69 -6.40
C ILE A 4 -13.96 -1.09 -5.50
N ASP A 5 -14.89 -1.88 -4.97
CA ASP A 5 -15.91 -1.41 -4.03
C ASP A 5 -15.27 -1.08 -2.67
N ALA A 6 -14.33 -1.92 -2.22
CA ALA A 6 -13.56 -1.67 -1.00
C ALA A 6 -12.70 -0.41 -1.15
N LEU A 7 -12.00 -0.24 -2.28
CA LEU A 7 -11.23 0.96 -2.58
C LEU A 7 -12.11 2.21 -2.58
N LYS A 8 -13.29 2.17 -3.22
CA LYS A 8 -14.26 3.27 -3.21
C LYS A 8 -14.71 3.64 -1.79
N ALA A 9 -14.95 2.64 -0.95
CA ALA A 9 -15.41 2.85 0.43
C ALA A 9 -14.40 3.59 1.31
N ILE A 10 -13.10 3.43 1.03
CA ILE A 10 -12.01 4.05 1.81
C ILE A 10 -11.33 5.22 1.08
N TYR A 11 -11.75 5.54 -0.15
CA TYR A 11 -11.02 6.46 -1.03
C TYR A 11 -10.83 7.85 -0.40
N ALA A 12 -11.88 8.39 0.24
CA ALA A 12 -11.83 9.70 0.89
C ALA A 12 -10.80 9.76 2.05
N GLN A 13 -10.60 8.65 2.76
CA GLN A 13 -9.61 8.56 3.84
C GLN A 13 -8.19 8.44 3.29
N LEU A 14 -8.03 7.80 2.12
CA LEU A 14 -6.73 7.67 1.46
C LEU A 14 -6.17 9.01 0.99
N GLU A 15 -7.02 10.00 0.68
CA GLU A 15 -6.60 11.33 0.20
C GLU A 15 -5.68 12.08 1.17
N GLN A 16 -5.71 11.73 2.45
CA GLN A 16 -4.89 12.35 3.51
C GLN A 16 -3.61 11.55 3.82
N CYS A 17 -3.34 10.49 3.07
CA CYS A 17 -2.26 9.54 3.31
C CYS A 17 -1.27 9.51 2.14
N ILE A 18 -0.06 9.06 2.42
CA ILE A 18 0.83 8.53 1.39
C ILE A 18 0.38 7.11 1.09
N VAL A 19 0.01 6.85 -0.15
CA VAL A 19 -0.48 5.54 -0.57
C VAL A 19 0.56 4.90 -1.49
N VAL A 20 1.07 3.74 -1.11
CA VAL A 20 1.95 2.93 -1.96
C VAL A 20 1.15 1.75 -2.44
N THR A 21 1.01 1.58 -3.75
CA THR A 21 0.35 0.41 -4.32
C THR A 21 1.36 -0.50 -4.99
N ILE A 22 1.13 -1.81 -4.92
CA ILE A 22 1.81 -2.74 -5.83
C ILE A 22 1.28 -2.56 -7.26
N MET A 23 2.15 -2.83 -8.25
CA MET A 23 1.77 -2.91 -9.66
C MET A 23 0.58 -3.86 -9.92
N GLY A 24 -0.09 -3.66 -11.05
CA GLY A 24 -1.18 -4.52 -11.51
C GLY A 24 -2.56 -3.98 -11.14
N ALA A 25 -3.48 -4.89 -10.81
CA ALA A 25 -4.90 -4.55 -10.77
C ALA A 25 -5.26 -3.56 -9.65
N VAL A 26 -4.60 -3.64 -8.49
CA VAL A 26 -4.81 -2.70 -7.37
C VAL A 26 -4.44 -1.26 -7.78
N ALA A 27 -3.27 -1.08 -8.41
CA ALA A 27 -2.82 0.21 -8.93
C ALA A 27 -3.77 0.76 -10.01
N ALA A 28 -4.17 -0.08 -10.97
CA ALA A 28 -5.07 0.31 -12.04
C ALA A 28 -6.46 0.72 -11.52
N GLU A 29 -7.01 -0.04 -10.57
CA GLU A 29 -8.31 0.28 -9.95
C GLU A 29 -8.23 1.56 -9.14
N LEU A 30 -7.20 1.76 -8.30
CA LEU A 30 -7.03 3.02 -7.55
C LEU A 30 -6.88 4.21 -8.50
N GLN A 31 -6.07 4.07 -9.55
CA GLN A 31 -5.89 5.11 -10.57
C GLN A 31 -7.21 5.42 -11.29
N SER A 32 -8.06 4.42 -11.54
CA SER A 32 -9.39 4.62 -12.16
C SER A 32 -10.35 5.42 -11.28
N LEU A 33 -10.17 5.40 -9.96
CA LEU A 33 -10.93 6.23 -9.02
C LEU A 33 -10.42 7.68 -8.98
N GLY A 34 -9.23 7.93 -9.52
CA GLY A 34 -8.61 9.25 -9.64
C GLY A 34 -7.24 9.30 -8.95
N HIS A 35 -6.26 9.91 -9.61
CA HIS A 35 -4.96 10.17 -9.01
C HIS A 35 -5.01 11.32 -7.99
N ARG A 36 -4.19 11.22 -6.94
CA ARG A 36 -3.99 12.26 -5.92
C ARG A 36 -2.50 12.44 -5.62
N PRO A 37 -2.06 13.66 -5.24
CA PRO A 37 -0.75 13.88 -4.65
C PRO A 37 -0.57 12.97 -3.43
N GLY A 38 0.49 12.15 -3.43
CA GLY A 38 0.75 11.16 -2.38
C GLY A 38 0.43 9.72 -2.77
N PHE A 39 -0.25 9.49 -3.90
CA PHE A 39 -0.45 8.15 -4.46
C PHE A 39 0.76 7.78 -5.32
N PHE A 40 1.46 6.74 -4.89
CA PHE A 40 2.63 6.19 -5.54
C PHE A 40 2.34 4.78 -6.04
N TYR A 41 2.35 4.61 -7.36
CA TYR A 41 2.14 3.33 -8.03
C TYR A 41 3.50 2.69 -8.26
N LEU A 42 3.84 1.67 -7.46
CA LEU A 42 5.13 1.01 -7.52
C LEU A 42 5.14 0.02 -8.68
N GLU A 43 5.61 0.49 -9.84
CA GLU A 43 5.78 -0.31 -11.05
C GLU A 43 7.11 -1.08 -11.05
N HIS A 44 7.13 -2.26 -11.68
CA HIS A 44 8.32 -3.10 -11.91
C HIS A 44 9.06 -3.60 -10.65
N ALA A 45 8.43 -3.56 -9.48
CA ALA A 45 9.06 -3.92 -8.20
C ALA A 45 8.10 -4.75 -7.32
N MET A 46 7.67 -5.90 -7.85
CA MET A 46 6.74 -6.78 -7.14
C MET A 46 7.35 -7.29 -5.81
N GLY A 47 6.56 -7.36 -4.75
CA GLY A 47 7.01 -7.74 -3.40
C GLY A 47 7.73 -6.63 -2.62
N LEU A 48 7.90 -5.43 -3.17
CA LEU A 48 8.63 -4.34 -2.48
C LEU A 48 7.73 -3.21 -1.96
N ALA A 49 6.40 -3.28 -2.16
CA ALA A 49 5.47 -2.24 -1.69
C ALA A 49 5.50 -2.10 -0.16
N SER A 50 5.54 -3.23 0.57
CA SER A 50 5.69 -3.28 2.03
C SER A 50 6.98 -2.61 2.51
N SER A 51 8.12 -2.93 1.87
CA SER A 51 9.44 -2.37 2.20
C SER A 51 9.49 -0.86 1.94
N LEU A 52 8.93 -0.39 0.82
CA LEU A 52 8.87 1.03 0.50
C LEU A 52 7.98 1.79 1.50
N GLY A 53 6.80 1.26 1.79
CA GLY A 53 5.89 1.84 2.79
C GLY A 53 6.53 1.95 4.17
N LEU A 54 7.24 0.91 4.61
CA LEU A 54 7.99 0.93 5.86
C LEU A 54 9.08 2.02 5.87
N GLY A 55 9.86 2.12 4.80
CA GLY A 55 10.90 3.14 4.68
C GLY A 55 10.34 4.57 4.78
N ILE A 56 9.20 4.83 4.14
CA ILE A 56 8.51 6.12 4.22
C ILE A 56 8.01 6.37 5.65
N ALA A 57 7.34 5.40 6.27
CA ALA A 57 6.76 5.54 7.60
C ALA A 57 7.82 5.84 8.67
N LEU A 58 8.99 5.20 8.58
CA LEU A 58 10.12 5.45 9.48
C LEU A 58 10.80 6.80 9.23
N SER A 59 10.88 7.23 7.97
CA SER A 59 11.57 8.47 7.60
C SER A 59 10.71 9.72 7.82
N ARG A 60 9.37 9.57 7.74
CA ARG A 60 8.37 10.65 7.81
C ARG A 60 7.28 10.28 8.82
N PRO A 61 7.58 10.26 10.14
CA PRO A 61 6.65 9.80 11.17
C PRO A 61 5.38 10.67 11.28
N GLU A 62 5.39 11.89 10.75
CA GLU A 62 4.24 12.79 10.70
C GLU A 62 3.23 12.46 9.59
N LEU A 63 3.60 11.63 8.61
CA LEU A 63 2.72 11.20 7.52
C LEU A 63 2.08 9.86 7.84
N LYS A 64 0.80 9.69 7.48
CA LYS A 64 0.14 8.37 7.48
C LYS A 64 0.47 7.66 6.18
N VAL A 65 0.94 6.42 6.27
CA VAL A 65 1.32 5.61 5.12
C VAL A 65 0.38 4.42 5.01
N VAL A 66 -0.18 4.21 3.82
CA VAL A 66 -1.02 3.06 3.49
C VAL A 66 -0.38 2.29 2.36
N VAL A 67 -0.08 1.01 2.58
CA VAL A 67 0.38 0.09 1.54
C VAL A 67 -0.82 -0.72 1.07
N LEU A 68 -1.09 -0.71 -0.23
CA LEU A 68 -2.08 -1.54 -0.89
C LEU A 68 -1.36 -2.61 -1.71
N ASP A 69 -1.41 -3.85 -1.24
CA ASP A 69 -0.66 -4.96 -1.80
C ASP A 69 -1.58 -6.10 -2.26
N GLY A 70 -1.02 -7.02 -3.03
CA GLY A 70 -1.70 -8.27 -3.42
C GLY A 70 -1.08 -9.47 -2.70
N ASP A 71 -1.88 -10.48 -2.45
CA ASP A 71 -1.45 -11.79 -1.93
C ASP A 71 -0.21 -12.34 -2.66
N GLY A 72 -0.22 -12.37 -3.99
CA GLY A 72 0.91 -12.88 -4.78
C GLY A 72 2.18 -12.04 -4.62
N SER A 73 2.06 -10.73 -4.43
CA SER A 73 3.21 -9.85 -4.21
C SER A 73 3.81 -10.05 -2.82
N ILE A 74 2.97 -10.19 -1.79
CA ILE A 74 3.42 -10.54 -0.43
C ILE A 74 4.19 -11.85 -0.44
N LEU A 75 3.70 -12.87 -1.16
CA LEU A 75 4.37 -14.15 -1.26
C LEU A 75 5.77 -14.07 -1.91
N MET A 76 6.00 -13.11 -2.82
CA MET A 76 7.33 -12.89 -3.42
C MET A 76 8.36 -12.34 -2.43
N ASN A 77 7.91 -11.69 -1.35
CA ASN A 77 8.80 -11.15 -0.33
C ASN A 77 8.18 -11.27 1.07
N LEU A 78 7.81 -12.50 1.44
CA LEU A 78 7.09 -12.77 2.68
C LEU A 78 7.90 -12.36 3.93
N GLY A 79 9.22 -12.46 3.85
CA GLY A 79 10.14 -12.01 4.91
C GLY A 79 10.03 -10.52 5.24
N SER A 80 9.44 -9.68 4.37
CA SER A 80 9.18 -8.28 4.69
C SER A 80 8.21 -8.10 5.86
N LEU A 81 7.31 -9.06 6.12
CA LEU A 81 6.36 -8.99 7.24
C LEU A 81 7.04 -9.10 8.60
N THR A 82 8.13 -9.87 8.72
CA THR A 82 8.88 -9.96 9.98
C THR A 82 9.61 -8.65 10.28
N THR A 83 10.17 -8.01 9.25
CA THR A 83 10.75 -6.66 9.36
C THR A 83 9.70 -5.63 9.74
N LEU A 84 8.52 -5.65 9.09
CA LEU A 84 7.40 -4.79 9.45
C LEU A 84 7.00 -4.95 10.92
N ALA A 85 6.87 -6.19 11.39
CA ALA A 85 6.53 -6.48 12.78
C ALA A 85 7.61 -6.03 13.77
N GLN A 86 8.89 -6.13 13.39
CA GLN A 86 10.01 -5.70 14.23
C GLN A 86 10.02 -4.18 14.45
N TYR A 87 9.75 -3.39 13.40
CA TYR A 87 9.75 -1.92 13.49
C TYR A 87 8.42 -1.35 13.96
N ALA A 88 7.30 -1.97 13.59
CA ALA A 88 5.93 -1.64 13.99
C ALA A 88 5.62 -0.13 14.09
N PRO A 89 5.89 0.68 13.04
CA PRO A 89 5.64 2.11 13.11
C PRO A 89 4.12 2.38 13.23
N PRO A 90 3.69 3.29 14.13
CA PRO A 90 2.27 3.49 14.42
C PRO A 90 1.50 4.19 13.28
N ASN A 91 2.21 4.75 12.31
CA ASN A 91 1.68 5.51 11.18
C ASN A 91 1.59 4.69 9.87
N LEU A 92 1.79 3.37 9.92
CA LEU A 92 1.73 2.49 8.75
C LEU A 92 0.56 1.52 8.83
N ILE A 93 -0.23 1.44 7.75
CA ILE A 93 -1.27 0.43 7.56
C ILE A 93 -0.94 -0.34 6.28
N HIS A 94 -0.92 -1.67 6.36
CA HIS A 94 -0.69 -2.55 5.21
C HIS A 94 -1.95 -3.36 4.93
N ILE A 95 -2.58 -3.08 3.79
CA ILE A 95 -3.80 -3.75 3.32
C ILE A 95 -3.40 -4.73 2.23
N VAL A 96 -3.77 -6.00 2.41
CA VAL A 96 -3.51 -7.06 1.44
C VAL A 96 -4.83 -7.51 0.84
N PHE A 97 -4.91 -7.46 -0.49
CA PHE A 97 -6.04 -8.03 -1.22
C PHE A 97 -5.75 -9.49 -1.57
N ASP A 98 -6.56 -10.39 -1.02
CA ASP A 98 -6.66 -11.79 -1.43
C ASP A 98 -7.66 -11.87 -2.59
N ASN A 99 -7.20 -12.31 -3.77
CA ASN A 99 -7.98 -12.25 -5.02
C ASN A 99 -8.88 -13.46 -5.23
#